data_AF-A0A832XED5-F1
#
_entry.id   AF-A0A832XED5-F1
#
_cell.length_a   1.000
_cell.length_b   1.000
_cell.length_c   1.000
_cell.angle_alpha   90.00
_cell.angle_beta   90.00
_cell.angle_gamma   90.00
#
_symmetry.space_group_name_H-M   'P 1'
#
loop_
_entity.id
_entity.type
_entity.pdbx_description
1 polymer ?
#
loop_
_entity_poly.entity_id
_entity_poly.type
_entity_poly.pdbx_seq_one_letter_code
_entity_poly.pdbx_strand_id
1 'polypeptide(L)'
;MAEKKAIIPIKDLIELHEKANFPIDTIYLIFKDYDWLAKFLGSCFEQLYAHKRIKFRETFFEGESYVKYPRGLGALDKFVSKKLGYRDFNIIQRLTKKAGFPLLVIAYLARECGRKLEDVQPQISFMHLGTAPRNKNIGIGILFILKYSEIALAPHQILRILENEHGTRVSNSKINPYLIPLTNRHYLTKHGPKGEPLYTLRGEEYKFKKSL
;
A
#
# COMPACT_ATOMS: atom_id res chain seq x y z
N MET A 1 -11.43 16.71 -18.56
CA MET A 1 -10.12 16.02 -18.47
C MET A 1 -10.11 15.21 -17.19
N ALA A 2 -9.92 13.90 -17.27
CA ALA A 2 -9.90 13.05 -16.09
C ALA A 2 -8.68 13.41 -15.20
N GLU A 3 -8.93 13.73 -13.93
CA GLU A 3 -7.89 13.91 -12.92
C GLU A 3 -6.97 12.68 -12.92
N LYS A 4 -5.74 12.82 -13.44
CA LYS A 4 -4.67 11.88 -13.13
C LYS A 4 -4.35 12.07 -11.64
N LYS A 5 -5.13 11.42 -10.78
CA LYS A 5 -4.71 11.19 -9.39
C LYS A 5 -3.38 10.47 -9.51
N ALA A 6 -2.29 11.17 -9.20
CA ALA A 6 -0.96 10.60 -9.17
C ALA A 6 -0.92 9.56 -8.04
N ILE A 7 -1.28 8.35 -8.42
CA ILE A 7 -1.23 7.14 -7.61
C ILE A 7 0.11 6.52 -7.96
N ILE A 8 1.04 6.41 -6.99
CA ILE A 8 2.29 5.68 -7.20
C ILE A 8 1.95 4.29 -7.74
N PRO A 9 2.54 3.86 -8.87
CA PRO A 9 2.38 2.48 -9.32
C PRO A 9 2.77 1.51 -8.20
N ILE A 10 1.95 0.48 -7.95
CA ILE A 10 2.27 -0.55 -6.95
C ILE A 10 3.65 -1.16 -7.18
N LYS A 11 4.01 -1.37 -8.45
CA LYS A 11 5.31 -1.92 -8.84
C LYS A 11 6.46 -1.12 -8.24
N ASP A 12 6.40 0.21 -8.32
CA ASP A 12 7.44 1.10 -7.78
C ASP A 12 7.51 1.03 -6.25
N LEU A 13 6.36 0.89 -5.57
CA LEU A 13 6.31 0.71 -4.12
C LEU A 13 6.93 -0.61 -3.66
N ILE A 14 6.75 -1.68 -4.45
CA ILE A 14 7.37 -2.97 -4.17
C ILE A 14 8.85 -2.95 -4.51
N GLU A 15 9.25 -2.32 -5.60
CA GLU A 15 10.67 -2.13 -5.92
C GLU A 15 11.36 -1.33 -4.82
N LEU A 16 10.69 -0.30 -4.28
CA LEU A 16 11.15 0.40 -3.09
C LEU A 16 11.23 -0.53 -1.87
N HIS A 17 10.26 -1.41 -1.66
CA HIS A 17 10.34 -2.40 -0.59
C HIS A 17 11.60 -3.24 -0.70
N GLU A 18 11.88 -3.74 -1.90
CA GLU A 18 12.98 -4.66 -2.16
C GLU A 18 14.35 -3.97 -2.08
N LYS A 19 14.46 -2.72 -2.53
CA LYS A 19 15.74 -1.98 -2.54
C LYS A 19 16.06 -1.30 -1.22
N ALA A 20 15.04 -0.84 -0.51
CA ALA A 20 15.17 0.10 0.60
C ALA A 20 14.55 -0.41 1.91
N ASN A 21 14.08 -1.66 1.95
CA ASN A 21 13.27 -2.21 3.04
C ASN A 21 12.05 -1.33 3.35
N PHE A 22 11.49 -0.68 2.32
CA PHE A 22 10.36 0.24 2.45
C PHE A 22 9.11 -0.50 2.98
N PRO A 23 8.54 -0.16 4.14
CA PRO A 23 7.51 -0.99 4.80
C PRO A 23 6.11 -0.96 4.12
N ILE A 24 5.94 -1.73 3.04
CA ILE A 24 4.65 -1.84 2.32
C ILE A 24 3.53 -2.47 3.15
N ASP A 25 3.85 -3.07 4.30
CA ASP A 25 2.90 -3.64 5.26
C ASP A 25 1.97 -2.59 5.89
N THR A 26 2.37 -1.32 5.91
CA THR A 26 1.50 -0.24 6.40
C THR A 26 0.72 0.47 5.29
N ILE A 27 0.95 0.13 4.03
CA ILE A 27 0.13 0.63 2.93
C ILE A 27 -1.09 -0.26 2.78
N TYR A 28 -2.25 0.37 2.68
CA TYR A 28 -3.51 -0.30 2.45
C TYR A 28 -4.20 0.30 1.22
N LEU A 29 -4.78 -0.58 0.44
CA LEU A 29 -5.42 -0.33 -0.84
C LEU A 29 -6.93 -0.31 -0.64
N ILE A 30 -7.60 0.72 -1.15
CA ILE A 30 -9.05 0.76 -1.22
C ILE A 30 -9.43 0.55 -2.68
N PHE A 31 -10.31 -0.41 -2.93
CA PHE A 31 -10.67 -0.81 -4.28
C PHE A 31 -11.90 -0.06 -4.80
N LYS A 32 -12.00 0.10 -6.12
CA LYS A 32 -13.17 0.66 -6.82
C LYS A 32 -14.27 -0.38 -6.90
N ASP A 33 -13.88 -1.62 -7.14
CA ASP A 33 -14.75 -2.77 -7.27
C ASP A 33 -14.31 -3.88 -6.31
N TYR A 34 -15.12 -4.09 -5.26
CA TYR A 34 -14.90 -5.15 -4.28
C TYR A 34 -15.37 -6.51 -4.78
N ASP A 35 -16.25 -6.57 -5.79
CA ASP A 35 -16.65 -7.83 -6.42
C ASP A 35 -15.50 -8.33 -7.31
N TRP A 36 -14.82 -7.42 -8.02
CA TRP A 36 -13.55 -7.74 -8.69
C TRP A 36 -12.51 -8.26 -7.69
N LEU A 37 -12.33 -7.57 -6.56
CA LEU A 37 -11.36 -8.00 -5.54
C LEU A 37 -11.72 -9.39 -4.99
N ALA A 38 -13.00 -9.65 -4.74
CA ALA A 38 -13.45 -10.96 -4.31
C ALA A 38 -13.13 -12.05 -5.35
N LYS A 39 -13.37 -11.79 -6.64
CA LYS A 39 -13.01 -12.71 -7.74
C LYS A 39 -11.50 -12.93 -7.83
N PHE A 40 -10.71 -11.87 -7.71
CA PHE A 40 -9.24 -11.97 -7.67
C PHE A 40 -8.79 -12.92 -6.54
N LEU A 41 -9.28 -12.69 -5.32
CA LEU A 41 -8.94 -13.51 -4.15
C LEU A 41 -9.45 -14.95 -4.29
N GLY A 42 -10.64 -15.16 -4.83
CA GLY A 42 -11.18 -16.49 -5.13
C GLY A 42 -10.29 -17.26 -6.10
N SER A 43 -9.87 -16.62 -7.21
CA SER A 43 -8.97 -17.26 -8.17
C SER A 43 -7.60 -17.58 -7.57
N CYS A 44 -7.09 -16.74 -6.66
CA CYS A 44 -5.85 -17.00 -5.94
C CYS A 44 -6.00 -18.24 -5.04
N PHE A 45 -7.14 -18.36 -4.34
CA PHE A 45 -7.44 -19.55 -3.55
C PHE A 45 -7.47 -20.82 -4.43
N GLU A 46 -8.20 -20.80 -5.54
CA GLU A 46 -8.33 -21.95 -6.44
C GLU A 46 -6.97 -22.42 -6.96
N GLN A 47 -6.12 -21.49 -7.39
CA GLN A 47 -4.78 -21.80 -7.89
C GLN A 47 -3.86 -22.37 -6.80
N LEU A 48 -3.86 -21.76 -5.61
CA LEU A 48 -3.07 -22.24 -4.49
C LEU A 48 -3.55 -23.60 -3.97
N TYR A 49 -4.86 -23.86 -4.04
CA TYR A 49 -5.44 -25.16 -3.74
C TYR A 49 -5.05 -26.21 -4.77
N ALA A 50 -5.14 -25.90 -6.07
CA ALA A 50 -4.71 -26.79 -7.16
C ALA A 50 -3.23 -27.18 -7.03
N HIS A 51 -2.37 -26.23 -6.62
CA HIS A 51 -0.95 -26.47 -6.33
C HIS A 51 -0.68 -27.09 -4.95
N LYS A 52 -1.72 -27.54 -4.23
CA LYS A 52 -1.63 -28.16 -2.89
C LYS A 52 -0.91 -27.29 -1.83
N ARG A 53 -0.86 -25.98 -2.04
CA ARG A 53 -0.27 -25.00 -1.10
C ARG A 53 -1.23 -24.63 0.03
N ILE A 54 -2.53 -24.74 -0.25
CA ILE A 54 -3.61 -24.58 0.73
C ILE A 54 -4.34 -25.90 0.87
N LYS A 55 -4.63 -26.30 2.11
CA LYS A 55 -5.55 -27.40 2.40
C LYS A 55 -6.91 -26.81 2.77
N PHE A 56 -7.95 -27.25 2.08
CA PHE A 56 -9.33 -26.89 2.36
C PHE A 56 -10.12 -28.18 2.54
N ARG A 57 -10.82 -28.29 3.67
CA ARG A 57 -11.88 -29.26 3.87
C ARG A 57 -13.19 -28.49 3.73
N GLU A 58 -14.07 -28.96 2.86
CA GLU A 58 -15.44 -28.45 2.82
C GLU A 58 -16.14 -28.85 4.12
N THR A 59 -16.09 -27.96 5.11
CA THR A 59 -17.10 -27.94 6.15
C THR A 59 -18.23 -27.06 5.63
N PHE A 60 -19.44 -27.64 5.53
CA PHE A 60 -20.65 -26.91 5.21
C PHE A 60 -20.80 -25.74 6.20
N PHE A 61 -20.73 -24.52 5.71
CA PHE A 61 -20.97 -23.31 6.48
C PHE A 61 -22.09 -22.53 5.81
N GLU A 62 -23.30 -22.68 6.37
CA GLU A 62 -24.45 -21.85 6.03
C GLU A 62 -24.33 -20.51 6.73
N GLY A 63 -24.17 -19.44 5.94
CA GLY A 63 -24.21 -18.07 6.42
C GLY A 63 -24.18 -17.11 5.24
N GLU A 64 -25.03 -16.08 5.25
CA GLU A 64 -25.27 -15.15 4.12
C GLU A 64 -23.98 -14.48 3.58
N SER A 65 -22.96 -14.32 4.43
CA SER A 65 -21.65 -13.76 4.03
C SER A 65 -20.87 -14.66 3.07
N TYR A 66 -21.06 -15.98 3.14
CA TYR A 66 -20.42 -16.97 2.27
C TYR A 66 -21.22 -17.26 1.00
N VAL A 67 -22.47 -16.80 0.92
CA VAL A 67 -23.30 -16.89 -0.29
C VAL A 67 -22.84 -15.88 -1.34
N LYS A 68 -22.30 -14.73 -0.91
CA LYS A 68 -21.88 -13.64 -1.81
C LYS A 68 -20.44 -13.74 -2.32
N TYR A 69 -19.52 -14.34 -1.56
CA TYR A 69 -18.09 -14.34 -1.89
C TYR A 69 -17.56 -15.76 -2.19
N PRO A 70 -16.48 -15.89 -2.99
CA PRO A 70 -15.93 -17.20 -3.35
C PRO A 70 -15.68 -18.11 -2.16
N ARG A 71 -15.88 -19.41 -2.36
CA ARG A 71 -15.56 -20.43 -1.36
C ARG A 71 -14.06 -20.43 -1.06
N GLY A 72 -13.69 -20.87 0.14
CA GLY A 72 -12.28 -21.03 0.52
C GLY A 72 -11.53 -19.76 0.92
N LEU A 73 -12.17 -18.57 0.90
CA LEU A 73 -11.53 -17.33 1.35
C LEU A 73 -11.07 -17.39 2.82
N GLY A 74 -11.75 -18.13 3.68
CA GLY A 74 -11.28 -18.36 5.05
C GLY A 74 -10.02 -19.23 5.15
N ALA A 75 -9.78 -20.13 4.18
CA ALA A 75 -8.54 -20.89 4.09
C ALA A 75 -7.41 -20.03 3.51
N LEU A 76 -7.73 -19.16 2.54
CA LEU A 76 -6.80 -18.16 2.02
C LEU A 76 -6.37 -17.18 3.11
N ASP A 77 -7.29 -16.74 3.95
CA ASP A 77 -7.06 -15.87 5.10
C ASP A 77 -6.01 -16.47 6.05
N LYS A 78 -6.22 -17.72 6.48
CA LYS A 78 -5.26 -18.46 7.32
C LYS A 78 -3.90 -18.63 6.65
N PHE A 79 -3.88 -18.90 5.35
CA PHE A 79 -2.65 -19.05 4.59
C PHE A 79 -1.83 -17.75 4.56
N VAL A 80 -2.46 -16.63 4.23
CA VAL A 80 -1.85 -15.30 4.20
C VAL A 80 -1.37 -14.89 5.60
N SER A 81 -2.23 -15.03 6.62
CA SER A 81 -1.90 -14.71 8.01
C SER A 81 -0.67 -15.46 8.51
N LYS A 82 -0.57 -16.76 8.20
CA LYS A 82 0.60 -17.57 8.54
C LYS A 82 1.87 -17.13 7.80
N LYS A 83 1.75 -16.77 6.52
CA LYS A 83 2.89 -16.45 5.66
C LYS A 83 3.45 -15.05 5.87
N LEU A 84 2.57 -14.09 6.16
CA LEU A 84 2.93 -12.69 6.36
C LEU A 84 2.97 -12.28 7.83
N GLY A 85 2.65 -13.18 8.76
CA GLY A 85 2.68 -12.91 10.20
C GLY A 85 1.54 -12.00 10.69
N TYR A 86 0.44 -11.88 9.94
CA TYR A 86 -0.73 -11.13 10.40
C TYR A 86 -1.54 -11.94 11.41
N ARG A 87 -1.77 -11.38 12.60
CA ARG A 87 -2.57 -12.04 13.66
C ARG A 87 -4.08 -11.89 13.44
N ASP A 88 -4.53 -10.75 12.93
CA ASP A 88 -5.96 -10.40 12.81
C ASP A 88 -6.37 -9.99 11.38
N PHE A 89 -5.73 -10.59 10.36
CA PHE A 89 -6.20 -10.40 9.00
C PHE A 89 -7.46 -11.25 8.78
N ASN A 90 -8.52 -10.62 8.28
CA ASN A 90 -9.78 -11.28 7.95
C ASN A 90 -10.27 -10.76 6.59
N ILE A 91 -10.04 -11.57 5.55
CA ILE A 91 -10.42 -11.24 4.16
C ILE A 91 -11.91 -10.95 4.04
N ILE A 92 -12.77 -11.83 4.57
CA ILE A 92 -14.22 -11.75 4.40
C ILE A 92 -14.75 -10.47 5.03
N GLN A 93 -14.33 -10.15 6.25
CA GLN A 93 -14.74 -8.93 6.93
C GLN A 93 -14.33 -7.68 6.15
N ARG A 94 -13.13 -7.66 5.55
CA ARG A 94 -12.67 -6.53 4.73
C ARG A 94 -13.46 -6.40 3.43
N LEU A 95 -13.84 -7.50 2.78
CA LEU A 95 -14.74 -7.47 1.62
C LEU A 95 -16.12 -6.93 2.00
N THR A 96 -16.75 -7.51 3.05
CA THR A 96 -18.09 -7.10 3.51
C THR A 96 -18.15 -5.64 3.93
N LYS A 97 -17.13 -5.16 4.67
CA LYS A 97 -17.07 -3.77 5.15
C LYS A 97 -16.50 -2.80 4.11
N LYS A 98 -16.12 -3.28 2.92
CA LYS A 98 -15.38 -2.50 1.90
C LYS A 98 -14.17 -1.76 2.51
N ALA A 99 -13.46 -2.45 3.39
CA ALA A 99 -12.31 -1.91 4.10
C ALA A 99 -11.03 -2.06 3.29
N GLY A 100 -9.99 -1.28 3.65
CA GLY A 100 -8.69 -1.36 2.99
C GLY A 100 -8.07 -2.74 3.05
N PHE A 101 -7.31 -3.11 2.03
CA PHE A 101 -6.51 -4.35 1.99
C PHE A 101 -5.02 -4.02 2.02
N PRO A 102 -4.21 -4.64 2.88
CA PRO A 102 -2.77 -4.36 2.90
C PRO A 102 -2.14 -4.62 1.53
N LEU A 103 -1.32 -3.68 1.07
CA LEU A 103 -0.58 -3.81 -0.18
C LEU A 103 0.30 -5.07 -0.17
N LEU A 104 0.95 -5.35 0.96
CA LEU A 104 1.77 -6.56 1.12
C LEU A 104 0.97 -7.85 0.85
N VAL A 105 -0.29 -7.93 1.29
CA VAL A 105 -1.15 -9.09 1.00
C VAL A 105 -1.39 -9.24 -0.49
N ILE A 106 -1.73 -8.14 -1.16
CA ILE A 106 -2.04 -8.16 -2.59
C ILE A 106 -0.80 -8.47 -3.42
N ALA A 107 0.35 -7.89 -3.07
CA ALA A 107 1.64 -8.18 -3.68
C ALA A 107 2.05 -9.64 -3.51
N TYR A 108 1.90 -10.16 -2.29
CA TYR A 108 2.19 -11.55 -1.98
C TYR A 108 1.31 -12.50 -2.78
N LEU A 109 -0.01 -12.32 -2.74
CA LEU A 109 -0.95 -13.18 -3.47
C LEU A 109 -0.75 -13.11 -4.98
N ALA A 110 -0.52 -11.92 -5.54
CA ALA A 110 -0.24 -11.77 -6.96
C ALA A 110 1.00 -12.57 -7.37
N ARG A 111 2.09 -12.47 -6.61
CA ARG A 111 3.33 -13.25 -6.84
C ARG A 111 3.09 -14.76 -6.74
N GLU A 112 2.45 -15.20 -5.68
CA GLU A 112 2.22 -16.63 -5.41
C GLU A 112 1.29 -17.30 -6.43
N CYS A 113 0.45 -16.49 -7.09
CA CYS A 113 -0.49 -16.93 -8.12
C CYS A 113 -0.03 -16.57 -9.54
N GLY A 114 1.22 -16.09 -9.72
CA GLY A 114 1.74 -15.73 -11.04
C GLY A 114 0.95 -14.63 -11.76
N ARG A 115 0.29 -13.74 -11.00
CA ARG A 115 -0.47 -12.60 -11.50
C ARG A 115 0.43 -11.37 -11.62
N LYS A 116 0.15 -10.53 -12.61
CA LYS A 116 0.80 -9.24 -12.79
C LYS A 116 0.14 -8.21 -11.87
N LEU A 117 0.95 -7.38 -11.23
CA LEU A 117 0.45 -6.31 -10.34
C LEU A 117 -0.19 -5.16 -11.12
N GLU A 118 0.20 -5.04 -12.38
CA GLU A 118 -0.39 -4.16 -13.38
C GLU A 118 -1.89 -4.44 -13.58
N ASP A 119 -2.35 -5.67 -13.33
CA ASP A 119 -3.77 -6.04 -13.42
C ASP A 119 -4.57 -5.53 -12.20
N VAL A 120 -3.89 -5.32 -11.07
CA VAL A 120 -4.49 -4.84 -9.81
C VAL A 120 -4.59 -3.31 -9.81
N GLN A 121 -3.56 -2.62 -10.33
CA GLN A 121 -3.44 -1.16 -10.28
C GLN A 121 -4.71 -0.40 -10.73
N PRO A 122 -5.40 -0.76 -11.83
CA PRO A 122 -6.58 -0.03 -12.30
C PRO A 122 -7.76 -0.07 -11.33
N GLN A 123 -7.81 -1.12 -10.49
CA GLN A 123 -8.90 -1.44 -9.59
C GLN A 123 -8.79 -0.70 -8.25
N ILE A 124 -7.71 0.04 -8.03
CA ILE A 124 -7.46 0.78 -6.80
C ILE A 124 -8.10 2.17 -6.92
N SER A 125 -9.01 2.46 -6.00
CA SER A 125 -9.62 3.78 -5.81
C SER A 125 -8.59 4.76 -5.30
N PHE A 126 -7.87 4.36 -4.25
CA PHE A 126 -6.76 5.12 -3.66
C PHE A 126 -6.00 4.22 -2.67
N MET A 127 -4.80 4.67 -2.31
CA MET A 127 -3.94 4.03 -1.32
C MET A 127 -3.86 4.90 -0.06
N HIS A 128 -3.78 4.30 1.13
CA HIS A 128 -3.61 4.98 2.42
C HIS A 128 -2.49 4.36 3.24
N LEU A 129 -1.89 5.15 4.14
CA LEU A 129 -0.93 4.68 5.13
C LEU A 129 -1.65 4.44 6.46
N GLY A 130 -1.47 3.27 7.09
CA GLY A 130 -2.09 2.90 8.37
C GLY A 130 -3.50 2.32 8.25
N THR A 131 -4.30 2.42 9.32
CA THR A 131 -5.69 1.95 9.34
C THR A 131 -6.59 2.80 8.44
N ALA A 132 -7.55 2.17 7.74
CA ALA A 132 -8.36 2.73 6.66
C ALA A 132 -9.11 4.05 6.95
N PRO A 133 -9.34 4.91 5.93
CA PRO A 133 -9.07 6.34 6.10
C PRO A 133 -10.29 7.26 6.07
N ARG A 134 -10.03 8.50 6.51
CA ARG A 134 -10.87 9.68 6.25
C ARG A 134 -10.21 10.83 5.45
N ASN A 135 -8.96 10.73 4.94
CA ASN A 135 -8.32 11.87 4.24
C ASN A 135 -7.53 11.50 2.96
N LYS A 136 -7.47 12.46 2.02
CA LYS A 136 -6.60 12.44 0.83
C LYS A 136 -5.14 12.20 1.27
N ASN A 137 -4.45 11.25 0.64
CA ASN A 137 -3.24 10.67 1.21
C ASN A 137 -1.95 11.43 0.88
N ILE A 138 -1.72 12.52 1.60
CA ILE A 138 -0.50 13.36 1.53
C ILE A 138 0.77 12.53 1.77
N GLY A 139 0.73 11.53 2.65
CA GLY A 139 1.89 10.70 2.94
C GLY A 139 2.41 9.91 1.73
N ILE A 140 1.52 9.39 0.87
CA ILE A 140 1.94 8.76 -0.38
C ILE A 140 2.47 9.80 -1.38
N GLY A 141 1.89 10.99 -1.45
CA GLY A 141 2.45 12.07 -2.28
C GLY A 141 3.90 12.41 -1.90
N ILE A 142 4.21 12.48 -0.61
CA ILE A 142 5.57 12.70 -0.11
C ILE A 142 6.52 11.60 -0.61
N LEU A 143 6.10 10.34 -0.53
CA LEU A 143 6.92 9.21 -0.99
C LEU A 143 7.19 9.25 -2.49
N PHE A 144 6.19 9.66 -3.29
CA PHE A 144 6.34 9.82 -4.73
C PHE A 144 7.39 10.88 -5.05
N ILE A 145 7.23 12.06 -4.46
CA ILE A 145 8.15 13.19 -4.65
C ILE A 145 9.58 12.78 -4.33
N LEU A 146 9.80 12.10 -3.20
CA LEU A 146 11.13 11.67 -2.79
C LEU A 146 11.70 10.54 -3.66
N LYS A 147 10.84 9.64 -4.18
CA LYS A 147 11.27 8.58 -5.11
C LYS A 147 11.87 9.17 -6.37
N TYR A 148 11.14 10.10 -6.98
CA TYR A 148 11.47 10.67 -8.29
C TYR A 148 12.43 11.87 -8.21
N SER A 149 12.65 12.42 -7.02
CA SER A 149 13.68 13.43 -6.80
C SER A 149 15.08 12.82 -6.89
N GLU A 150 15.99 13.46 -7.63
CA GLU A 150 17.41 13.06 -7.68
C GLU A 150 18.20 13.50 -6.44
N ILE A 151 17.64 14.43 -5.68
CA ILE A 151 18.22 15.05 -4.49
C ILE A 151 17.32 14.81 -3.27
N ALA A 152 17.88 14.92 -2.06
CA ALA A 152 17.06 15.00 -0.86
C ALA A 152 16.36 16.36 -0.79
N LEU A 153 15.13 16.40 -0.29
CA LEU A 153 14.27 17.58 -0.31
C LEU A 153 13.89 18.06 1.09
N ALA A 154 13.87 19.37 1.29
CA ALA A 154 13.32 20.00 2.49
C ALA A 154 11.78 19.97 2.47
N PRO A 155 11.10 20.02 3.65
CA PRO A 155 9.64 20.02 3.74
C PRO A 155 8.95 21.04 2.85
N HIS A 156 9.50 22.26 2.74
CA HIS A 156 8.93 23.33 1.93
C HIS A 156 8.99 23.01 0.43
N GLN A 157 10.04 22.30 -0.04
CA GLN A 157 10.17 21.86 -1.42
C GLN A 157 9.14 20.76 -1.72
N ILE A 158 8.99 19.79 -0.82
CA ILE A 158 7.99 18.73 -0.93
C ILE A 158 6.58 19.34 -1.00
N LEU A 159 6.29 20.32 -0.16
CA LEU A 159 5.00 21.02 -0.17
C LEU A 159 4.73 21.76 -1.48
N ARG A 160 5.71 22.51 -1.97
CA ARG A 160 5.57 23.23 -3.24
C ARG A 160 5.24 22.26 -4.39
N ILE A 161 5.86 21.08 -4.40
CA ILE A 161 5.58 20.05 -5.41
C ILE A 161 4.17 19.45 -5.19
N LEU A 162 3.77 19.15 -3.94
CA LEU A 162 2.41 18.68 -3.63
C LEU A 162 1.32 19.69 -4.04
N GLU A 163 1.56 20.98 -3.85
CA GLU A 163 0.62 22.04 -4.23
C GLU A 163 0.51 22.17 -5.74
N ASN A 164 1.64 22.18 -6.44
CA ASN A 164 1.70 22.36 -7.89
C ASN A 164 1.18 21.15 -8.67
N GLU A 165 1.52 19.93 -8.24
CA GLU A 165 1.20 18.71 -9.00
C GLU A 165 -0.08 18.03 -8.53
N HIS A 166 -0.48 18.22 -7.28
CA HIS A 166 -1.61 17.51 -6.68
C HIS A 166 -2.74 18.44 -6.19
N GLY A 167 -2.66 19.75 -6.44
CA GLY A 167 -3.69 20.73 -6.07
C GLY A 167 -4.01 20.74 -4.57
N THR A 168 -3.10 20.21 -3.74
CA THR A 168 -3.34 20.01 -2.31
C THR A 168 -2.78 21.19 -1.55
N ARG A 169 -3.62 22.13 -1.14
CA ARG A 169 -3.21 23.25 -0.27
C ARG A 169 -2.90 22.74 1.14
N VAL A 170 -1.62 22.50 1.43
CA VAL A 170 -1.15 22.04 2.74
C VAL A 170 -0.20 23.11 3.27
N SER A 171 -0.53 23.74 4.38
CA SER A 171 0.37 24.71 5.00
C SER A 171 1.67 24.04 5.48
N ASN A 172 2.77 24.80 5.56
CA ASN A 172 4.07 24.35 6.12
C ASN A 172 3.93 23.66 7.49
N SER A 173 3.02 24.13 8.34
CA SER A 173 2.71 23.51 9.64
C SER A 173 2.01 22.15 9.56
N LYS A 174 1.42 21.80 8.41
CA LYS A 174 0.60 20.60 8.20
C LYS A 174 1.33 19.45 7.50
N ILE A 175 2.57 19.62 7.04
CA ILE A 175 3.35 18.50 6.46
C ILE A 175 4.02 17.62 7.53
N ASN A 176 4.42 18.20 8.66
CA ASN A 176 5.07 17.47 9.76
C ASN A 176 4.25 16.29 10.31
N PRO A 177 2.91 16.39 10.46
CA PRO A 177 2.05 15.25 10.78
C PRO A 177 2.14 14.07 9.81
N TYR A 178 2.68 14.26 8.59
CA TYR A 178 2.94 13.19 7.62
C TYR A 178 4.41 12.75 7.62
N LEU A 179 5.35 13.69 7.70
CA LEU A 179 6.79 13.39 7.72
C LEU A 179 7.22 12.66 8.99
N ILE A 180 6.70 13.03 10.16
CA ILE A 180 7.09 12.43 11.44
C ILE A 180 6.70 10.95 11.49
N PRO A 181 5.44 10.54 11.22
CA PRO A 181 5.09 9.12 11.17
C PRO A 181 5.87 8.35 10.10
N LEU A 182 6.13 8.97 8.95
CA LEU A 182 6.93 8.35 7.88
C LEU A 182 8.39 8.13 8.32
N THR A 183 8.97 9.07 9.06
CA THR A 183 10.34 8.95 9.62
C THR A 183 10.39 7.91 10.74
N ASN A 184 9.45 7.97 11.68
CA ASN A 184 9.39 7.05 12.84
C ASN A 184 9.17 5.59 12.44
N ARG A 185 8.51 5.37 11.29
CA ARG A 185 8.32 4.04 10.71
C ARG A 185 9.42 3.67 9.71
N HIS A 186 10.51 4.44 9.67
CA HIS A 186 11.69 4.20 8.84
C HIS A 186 11.43 4.17 7.32
N TYR A 187 10.42 4.92 6.84
CA TYR A 187 10.24 5.15 5.40
C TYR A 187 11.19 6.21 4.86
N LEU A 188 11.42 7.24 5.66
CA LEU A 188 12.26 8.38 5.31
C LEU A 188 13.51 8.39 6.18
N THR A 189 14.62 8.76 5.56
CA THR A 189 15.81 9.18 6.27
C THR A 189 15.82 10.71 6.32
N LYS A 190 16.23 11.26 7.47
CA LYS A 190 16.29 12.70 7.72
C LYS A 190 17.74 13.12 7.98
N HIS A 191 18.22 14.17 7.32
CA HIS A 191 19.57 14.71 7.52
C HIS A 191 19.55 16.25 7.57
N GLY A 192 20.50 16.86 8.29
CA GLY A 192 20.61 18.32 8.40
C GLY A 192 19.97 18.94 9.65
N PRO A 193 19.91 20.29 9.73
CA PRO A 193 19.52 21.02 10.94
C PRO A 193 18.05 20.80 11.30
N LYS A 194 17.70 20.90 12.59
CA LYS A 194 16.34 20.64 13.10
C LYS A 194 15.25 21.54 12.47
N GLY A 195 15.61 22.74 12.03
CA GLY A 195 14.67 23.71 11.44
C GLY A 195 14.37 23.49 9.97
N GLU A 196 15.32 22.93 9.21
CA GLU A 196 15.18 22.68 7.78
C GLU A 196 15.88 21.37 7.38
N PRO A 197 15.40 20.22 7.91
CA PRO A 197 16.01 18.96 7.58
C PRO A 197 15.66 18.56 6.14
N LEU A 198 16.61 17.93 5.45
CA LEU A 198 16.38 17.25 4.19
C LEU A 198 15.85 15.84 4.45
N TYR A 199 14.91 15.42 3.60
CA TYR A 199 14.32 14.08 3.61
C TYR A 199 14.64 13.38 2.30
N THR A 200 14.87 12.08 2.40
CA THR A 200 14.94 11.15 1.26
C THR A 200 14.34 9.82 1.68
N LEU A 201 14.09 8.92 0.72
CA LEU A 201 13.68 7.56 1.07
C LEU A 201 14.83 6.83 1.77
N ARG A 202 14.49 5.95 2.73
CA ARG A 202 15.48 5.04 3.31
C ARG A 202 16.21 4.28 2.20
N GLY A 203 17.51 4.04 2.35
CA GLY A 203 18.32 3.37 1.31
C GLY A 203 18.71 4.27 0.14
N GLU A 204 18.23 5.52 0.09
CA GLU A 204 18.61 6.52 -0.90
C GLU A 204 19.39 7.69 -0.26
N GLU A 205 20.13 7.43 0.82
CA GLU A 205 20.89 8.44 1.57
C GLU A 205 22.02 9.09 0.75
N TYR A 206 22.46 8.45 -0.33
CA TYR A 206 23.40 9.06 -1.28
C TYR A 206 22.85 10.37 -1.87
N LYS A 207 21.52 10.56 -1.90
CA LYS A 207 20.86 11.78 -2.37
C LYS A 207 21.16 13.00 -1.48
N PHE A 208 21.52 12.82 -0.21
CA PHE A 208 21.91 13.94 0.66
C PHE A 208 23.17 14.65 0.16
N LYS A 209 24.13 13.91 -0.39
CA LYS A 209 25.37 14.49 -0.92
C LYS A 209 25.15 15.31 -2.18
N LYS A 210 24.08 15.04 -2.92
CA LYS A 210 23.69 15.79 -4.13
C LYS A 210 22.90 17.07 -3.82
N SER A 211 22.47 17.23 -2.56
CA SER A 211 21.72 18.40 -2.08
C SER A 211 22.60 19.47 -1.43
N LEU A 212 23.92 19.24 -1.36
CA LEU A 212 24.93 20.13 -0.77
C LEU A 212 25.64 20.93 -1.87
#